data_AF-A0A9K3KG22-F1
#
_entry.id   AF-A0A9K3KG22-F1
#
_cell.length_a   1.000
_cell.length_b   1.000
_cell.length_c   1.000
_cell.angle_alpha   90.00
_cell.angle_beta   90.00
_cell.angle_gamma   90.00
#
_symmetry.space_group_name_H-M   'P 1'
#
loop_
_entity.id
_entity.type
_entity.pdbx_description
1 polymer ?
#
loop_
_entity_poly.entity_id
_entity_poly.type
_entity_poly.pdbx_seq_one_letter_code
_entity_poly.pdbx_strand_id
1 'polypeptide(L)'
;MTKNTESDSHERQQDSDHVDMPRQQSVCGTYWDSPEAYKLFRPRQCDSNCLSAVERRIKLLQRAQQFEGWRDLVHGRDPDNVCSNYDKLVIRQKSMFILKAYQIATLEMNRKTWLECCEIAVHEINLLREMSTDELQKVNEERLNKTYWDGEAALEVLKSTSKPPLTASPFVRKLLIGINNEGYWNSNHMAVQFEDVVDCLKVLYPSHEFVFLFDHSQGHNRKRKGALDVNNMNRMNWSNEEPPEESTEGPFNLSVQERRKRRSTQLLDEYVNNKPKTKKELTTDLQREGIISKEDRRGYTVKEMQKLAGDHGIAISKSEQKKITGILTGHCQNELTHLQVMANELKVHVMFTPKFHAEMAGEGIEYSWGFAKGSYRRKPLQKKRKRSDFEDLVDECTNVETELTKARIRKFSARARAYLCTYHYLATAEPTAAEPTAAAIQDNDQEKKQKVPMMDEIERLMKKFKTHRCAFDFDRGFVMDHGSLNPTSHTEIREL
;
A
#
# COMPACT_ATOMS: atom_id res chain seq x y z
N MET A 1 -68.58 46.56 -50.34
CA MET A 1 -69.11 45.65 -49.30
C MET A 1 -68.47 44.29 -49.49
N THR A 2 -67.28 44.12 -48.92
CA THR A 2 -66.45 42.91 -49.00
C THR A 2 -66.70 42.08 -47.74
N LYS A 3 -67.12 40.83 -47.92
CA LYS A 3 -67.36 39.87 -46.82
C LYS A 3 -66.08 39.07 -46.58
N ASN A 4 -65.60 39.13 -45.34
CA ASN A 4 -64.51 38.31 -44.81
C ASN A 4 -64.99 36.86 -44.59
N THR A 5 -64.12 35.92 -44.94
CA THR A 5 -64.20 34.50 -44.57
C THR A 5 -63.15 34.23 -43.50
N GLU A 6 -63.59 33.81 -42.31
CA GLU A 6 -62.76 33.30 -41.22
C GLU A 6 -62.46 31.81 -41.46
N SER A 7 -61.21 31.40 -41.28
CA SER A 7 -60.82 30.00 -41.16
C SER A 7 -59.83 29.86 -40.00
N ASP A 8 -60.24 29.04 -39.06
CA ASP A 8 -59.61 28.62 -37.82
C ASP A 8 -58.44 27.65 -38.09
N SER A 9 -57.30 27.81 -37.43
CA SER A 9 -56.25 26.78 -37.38
C SER A 9 -55.42 26.89 -36.10
N HIS A 10 -55.56 25.88 -35.26
CA HIS A 10 -54.74 25.59 -34.08
C HIS A 10 -53.25 25.43 -34.42
N GLU A 11 -52.38 26.12 -33.68
CA GLU A 11 -50.94 25.84 -33.61
C GLU A 11 -50.47 25.54 -32.18
N ARG A 12 -49.53 24.62 -32.13
CA ARG A 12 -49.02 23.87 -30.98
C ARG A 12 -48.16 24.74 -30.05
N GLN A 13 -48.35 24.55 -28.74
CA GLN A 13 -47.40 24.98 -27.71
C GLN A 13 -46.07 24.23 -27.89
N GLN A 14 -44.99 24.99 -28.11
CA GLN A 14 -43.62 24.57 -27.83
C GLN A 14 -43.24 25.15 -26.47
N ASP A 15 -42.99 24.27 -25.49
CA ASP A 15 -42.32 24.63 -24.25
C ASP A 15 -40.92 25.14 -24.58
N SER A 16 -40.68 26.40 -24.22
CA SER A 16 -39.38 27.07 -24.40
C SER A 16 -38.58 27.01 -23.12
N ASP A 17 -37.32 26.65 -23.34
CA ASP A 17 -36.17 26.62 -22.44
C ASP A 17 -36.23 27.60 -21.26
N HIS A 18 -35.99 27.06 -20.07
CA HIS A 18 -35.74 27.82 -18.86
C HIS A 18 -34.37 28.48 -18.97
N VAL A 19 -34.34 29.69 -19.56
CA VAL A 19 -33.14 30.51 -19.68
C VAL A 19 -32.71 30.99 -18.29
N ASP A 20 -31.50 30.58 -17.91
CA ASP A 20 -30.80 30.97 -16.70
C ASP A 20 -30.60 32.50 -16.69
N MET A 21 -31.26 33.19 -15.78
CA MET A 21 -31.19 34.65 -15.65
C MET A 21 -29.85 35.07 -15.03
N PRO A 22 -29.05 35.94 -15.69
CA PRO A 22 -27.82 36.44 -15.09
C PRO A 22 -28.15 37.28 -13.85
N ARG A 23 -27.55 36.91 -12.70
CA ARG A 23 -27.72 37.65 -11.43
C ARG A 23 -27.33 39.10 -11.63
N GLN A 24 -28.30 39.99 -11.40
CA GLN A 24 -28.10 41.44 -11.36
C GLN A 24 -26.98 41.79 -10.38
N GLN A 25 -25.94 42.47 -10.89
CA GLN A 25 -24.95 43.14 -10.06
C GLN A 25 -25.63 44.28 -9.30
N SER A 26 -25.96 44.01 -8.04
CA SER A 26 -26.48 44.99 -7.09
C SER A 26 -25.33 45.57 -6.25
N VAL A 27 -25.13 46.87 -6.46
CA VAL A 27 -24.40 47.89 -5.68
C VAL A 27 -23.87 47.47 -4.28
N CYS A 28 -22.55 47.59 -4.12
CA CYS A 28 -21.77 47.95 -2.92
C CYS A 28 -22.13 47.26 -1.58
N GLY A 29 -21.88 45.95 -1.50
CA GLY A 29 -21.77 45.21 -0.23
C GLY A 29 -20.85 44.01 -0.41
N THR A 30 -20.01 43.69 0.58
CA THR A 30 -19.22 42.46 0.50
C THR A 30 -20.15 41.25 0.67
N TYR A 31 -19.90 40.12 0.00
CA TYR A 31 -20.70 38.90 0.17
C TYR A 31 -20.94 38.56 1.66
N TRP A 32 -19.96 38.88 2.51
CA TRP A 32 -19.95 38.64 3.95
C TRP A 32 -21.03 39.36 4.75
N ASP A 33 -21.67 40.38 4.19
CA ASP A 33 -22.77 41.11 4.80
C ASP A 33 -24.15 40.60 4.33
N SER A 34 -24.19 39.63 3.40
CA SER A 34 -25.42 39.10 2.83
C SER A 34 -26.17 38.14 3.78
N PRO A 35 -27.51 38.06 3.71
CA PRO A 35 -28.29 37.07 4.48
C PRO A 35 -27.87 35.62 4.22
N GLU A 36 -27.40 35.32 3.00
CA GLU A 36 -26.86 34.02 2.63
C GLU A 36 -25.61 33.69 3.45
N ALA A 37 -24.65 34.62 3.53
CA ALA A 37 -23.46 34.46 4.35
C ALA A 37 -23.80 34.28 5.83
N TYR A 38 -24.78 35.03 6.37
CA TYR A 38 -25.24 34.87 7.75
C TYR A 38 -25.82 33.48 8.00
N LYS A 39 -26.64 32.95 7.08
CA LYS A 39 -27.22 31.61 7.19
C LYS A 39 -26.15 30.51 7.15
N LEU A 40 -25.17 30.67 6.26
CA LEU A 40 -24.12 29.69 6.01
C LEU A 40 -23.06 29.69 7.12
N PHE A 41 -22.50 30.86 7.44
CA PHE A 41 -21.38 30.97 8.36
C PHE A 41 -21.79 31.20 9.80
N ARG A 42 -23.00 31.70 10.10
CA ARG A 42 -23.53 31.86 11.47
C ARG A 42 -22.51 32.51 12.43
N PRO A 43 -22.20 33.81 12.24
CA PRO A 43 -21.32 34.54 13.15
C PRO A 43 -21.87 34.52 14.57
N ARG A 44 -20.96 34.53 15.57
CA ARG A 44 -21.30 34.69 16.98
C ARG A 44 -21.52 36.18 17.29
N GLN A 45 -22.11 36.48 18.45
CA GLN A 45 -22.28 37.86 18.92
C GLN A 45 -20.96 38.64 19.05
N CYS A 46 -19.84 37.94 19.25
CA CYS A 46 -18.51 38.56 19.32
C CYS A 46 -17.85 38.83 17.96
N ASP A 47 -18.44 38.37 16.86
CA ASP A 47 -17.93 38.58 15.51
C ASP A 47 -18.56 39.85 14.92
N SER A 48 -17.78 40.68 14.24
CA SER A 48 -18.30 41.91 13.61
C SER A 48 -19.16 41.62 12.38
N ASN A 49 -18.81 40.58 11.62
CA ASN A 49 -19.55 40.08 10.45
C ASN A 49 -19.17 38.63 10.13
N CYS A 50 -19.73 38.06 9.04
CA CYS A 50 -19.43 36.69 8.65
C CYS A 50 -17.95 36.45 8.31
N LEU A 51 -17.24 37.45 7.76
CA LEU A 51 -15.81 37.33 7.45
C LEU A 51 -14.99 37.15 8.74
N SER A 52 -15.23 38.00 9.74
CA SER A 52 -14.53 37.89 11.04
C SER A 52 -14.80 36.55 11.74
N ALA A 53 -16.00 35.97 11.57
CA ALA A 53 -16.32 34.64 12.06
C ALA A 53 -15.51 33.55 11.34
N VAL A 54 -15.34 33.67 10.02
CA VAL A 54 -14.49 32.77 9.22
C VAL A 54 -13.02 32.92 9.59
N GLU A 55 -12.50 34.13 9.72
CA GLU A 55 -11.11 34.40 10.14
C GLU A 55 -10.81 33.82 11.53
N ARG A 56 -11.75 33.97 12.48
CA ARG A 56 -11.64 33.34 13.80
C ARG A 56 -11.60 31.82 13.71
N ARG A 57 -12.40 31.21 12.82
CA ARG A 57 -12.38 29.76 12.57
C ARG A 57 -11.09 29.32 11.89
N ILE A 58 -10.54 30.10 10.96
CA ILE A 58 -9.24 29.85 10.35
C ILE A 58 -8.16 29.78 11.44
N LYS A 59 -8.10 30.77 12.34
CA LYS A 59 -7.14 30.75 13.47
C LYS A 59 -7.32 29.54 14.38
N LEU A 60 -8.57 29.14 14.64
CA LEU A 60 -8.88 27.94 15.42
C LEU A 60 -8.37 26.66 14.72
N LEU A 61 -8.65 26.51 13.43
CA LEU A 61 -8.27 25.33 12.64
C LEU A 61 -6.76 25.27 12.37
N GLN A 62 -6.08 26.41 12.25
CA GLN A 62 -4.62 26.48 12.18
C GLN A 62 -3.98 25.97 13.48
N ARG A 63 -4.50 26.39 14.64
CA ARG A 63 -4.06 25.85 15.93
C ARG A 63 -4.32 24.35 16.02
N ALA A 64 -5.44 23.86 15.46
CA ALA A 64 -5.74 22.44 15.44
C ALA A 64 -4.69 21.56 14.74
N GLN A 65 -3.95 22.12 13.78
CA GLN A 65 -2.84 21.41 13.11
C GLN A 65 -1.60 21.28 13.99
N GLN A 66 -1.48 22.09 15.04
CA GLN A 66 -0.32 22.09 15.94
C GLN A 66 -0.46 21.03 17.05
N PHE A 67 0.61 20.84 17.82
CA PHE A 67 0.64 19.92 18.96
C PHE A 67 -0.52 20.21 19.94
N GLU A 68 -1.34 19.20 20.25
CA GLU A 68 -2.53 19.24 21.12
C GLU A 68 -3.64 20.25 20.75
N GLY A 69 -3.47 21.09 19.73
CA GLY A 69 -4.47 22.09 19.37
C GLY A 69 -5.78 21.52 18.82
N TRP A 70 -5.78 20.26 18.37
CA TRP A 70 -6.98 19.53 17.92
C TRP A 70 -8.06 19.47 19.01
N ARG A 71 -7.66 19.54 20.28
CA ARG A 71 -8.57 19.57 21.43
C ARG A 71 -9.54 20.74 21.41
N ASP A 72 -9.14 21.88 20.85
CA ASP A 72 -10.01 23.05 20.74
C ASP A 72 -11.19 22.82 19.76
N LEU A 73 -11.13 21.78 18.93
CA LEU A 73 -12.22 21.35 18.05
C LEU A 73 -13.17 20.34 18.69
N VAL A 74 -12.77 19.73 19.81
CA VAL A 74 -13.54 18.70 20.50
C VAL A 74 -14.31 19.32 21.65
N HIS A 75 -15.59 18.97 21.77
CA HIS A 75 -16.40 19.42 22.90
C HIS A 75 -15.78 18.94 24.22
N GLY A 76 -15.58 19.86 25.17
CA GLY A 76 -14.94 19.57 26.45
C GLY A 76 -13.41 19.45 26.41
N ARG A 77 -12.76 19.51 25.23
CA ARG A 77 -11.28 19.45 25.05
C ARG A 77 -10.60 18.14 25.48
N ASP A 78 -11.39 17.09 25.70
CA ASP A 78 -10.93 15.73 26.00
C ASP A 78 -9.95 15.63 27.21
N PRO A 79 -10.31 16.15 28.40
CA PRO A 79 -9.40 16.18 29.56
C PRO A 79 -8.96 14.78 29.99
N ASP A 80 -9.80 13.77 29.75
CA ASP A 80 -9.58 12.39 30.16
C ASP A 80 -8.85 11.54 29.10
N ASN A 81 -8.40 12.14 27.98
CA ASN A 81 -7.71 11.47 26.88
C ASN A 81 -8.48 10.27 26.28
N VAL A 82 -9.78 10.44 26.12
CA VAL A 82 -10.68 9.43 25.52
C VAL A 82 -10.43 9.32 24.02
N CYS A 83 -10.03 10.40 23.34
CA CYS A 83 -9.74 10.35 21.91
C CYS A 83 -8.50 9.49 21.62
N SER A 84 -8.69 8.45 20.81
CA SER A 84 -7.60 7.59 20.34
C SER A 84 -6.65 8.36 19.40
N ASN A 85 -5.46 7.82 19.13
CA ASN A 85 -4.56 8.41 18.13
C ASN A 85 -5.19 8.47 16.73
N TYR A 86 -6.07 7.51 16.41
CA TYR A 86 -6.84 7.53 15.18
C TYR A 86 -7.82 8.71 15.14
N ASP A 87 -8.54 8.96 16.23
CA ASP A 87 -9.46 10.09 16.31
C ASP A 87 -8.74 11.42 16.13
N LYS A 88 -7.59 11.59 16.80
CA LYS A 88 -6.72 12.77 16.67
C LYS A 88 -6.31 13.00 15.22
N LEU A 89 -5.88 11.94 14.53
CA LEU A 89 -5.51 11.98 13.11
C LEU A 89 -6.69 12.40 12.24
N VAL A 90 -7.86 11.79 12.43
CA VAL A 90 -9.08 12.06 11.65
C VAL A 90 -9.57 13.49 11.87
N ILE A 91 -9.57 13.98 13.11
CA ILE A 91 -9.96 15.35 13.46
C ILE A 91 -9.04 16.34 12.74
N ARG A 92 -7.72 16.16 12.85
CA ARG A 92 -6.74 17.00 12.16
C ARG A 92 -6.94 16.98 10.65
N GLN A 93 -7.01 15.79 10.05
CA GLN A 93 -7.18 15.64 8.61
C GLN A 93 -8.47 16.31 8.12
N LYS A 94 -9.62 16.10 8.78
CA LYS A 94 -10.88 16.76 8.41
C LYS A 94 -10.80 18.27 8.57
N SER A 95 -10.18 18.75 9.64
CA SER A 95 -10.03 20.18 9.91
C SER A 95 -9.16 20.90 8.88
N MET A 96 -8.18 20.20 8.29
CA MET A 96 -7.35 20.72 7.19
C MET A 96 -8.19 21.04 5.94
N PHE A 97 -9.14 20.18 5.55
CA PHE A 97 -10.03 20.45 4.41
C PHE A 97 -10.90 21.68 4.66
N ILE A 98 -11.46 21.80 5.86
CA ILE A 98 -12.30 22.95 6.23
C ILE A 98 -11.46 24.24 6.28
N LEU A 99 -10.25 24.17 6.85
CA LEU A 99 -9.32 25.29 6.91
C LEU A 99 -9.03 25.82 5.50
N LYS A 100 -8.71 24.92 4.59
CA LYS A 100 -8.40 25.28 3.20
C LYS A 100 -9.61 25.86 2.48
N ALA A 101 -10.79 25.25 2.65
CA ALA A 101 -12.03 25.77 2.09
C ALA A 101 -12.35 27.19 2.62
N TYR A 102 -12.11 27.46 3.91
CA TYR A 102 -12.26 28.80 4.45
C TYR A 102 -11.23 29.79 3.89
N GLN A 103 -9.97 29.41 3.72
CA GLN A 103 -8.96 30.28 3.10
C GLN A 103 -9.35 30.64 1.67
N ILE A 104 -9.80 29.67 0.87
CA ILE A 104 -10.30 29.92 -0.49
C ILE A 104 -11.53 30.84 -0.43
N ALA A 105 -12.45 30.57 0.49
CA ALA A 105 -13.65 31.38 0.65
C ALA A 105 -13.34 32.85 0.97
N THR A 106 -12.33 33.13 1.81
CA THR A 106 -11.92 34.52 2.10
C THR A 106 -11.49 35.32 0.86
N LEU A 107 -11.06 34.62 -0.20
CA LEU A 107 -10.60 35.24 -1.44
C LEU A 107 -11.68 35.23 -2.53
N GLU A 108 -12.49 34.16 -2.61
CA GLU A 108 -13.30 33.86 -3.80
C GLU A 108 -14.82 33.95 -3.60
N MET A 109 -15.34 34.11 -2.37
CA MET A 109 -16.81 34.02 -2.13
C MET A 109 -17.66 35.10 -2.84
N ASN A 110 -17.06 36.19 -3.32
CA ASN A 110 -17.79 37.15 -4.16
C ASN A 110 -18.06 36.62 -5.58
N ARG A 111 -17.40 35.53 -5.99
CA ARG A 111 -17.45 34.94 -7.34
C ARG A 111 -17.82 33.46 -7.35
N LYS A 112 -17.55 32.74 -6.26
CA LYS A 112 -17.78 31.30 -6.10
C LYS A 112 -18.71 31.01 -4.94
N THR A 113 -19.46 29.93 -5.06
CA THR A 113 -20.25 29.35 -3.97
C THR A 113 -19.35 28.65 -2.95
N TRP A 114 -19.89 28.39 -1.76
CA TRP A 114 -19.19 27.61 -0.74
C TRP A 114 -18.89 26.16 -1.19
N LEU A 115 -19.78 25.56 -1.99
CA LEU A 115 -19.57 24.23 -2.54
C LEU A 115 -18.35 24.22 -3.46
N GLU A 116 -18.25 25.19 -4.39
CA GLU A 116 -17.09 25.34 -5.25
C GLU A 116 -15.80 25.59 -4.45
N CYS A 117 -15.86 26.39 -3.37
CA CYS A 117 -14.72 26.57 -2.48
C CYS A 117 -14.29 25.25 -1.80
N CYS A 118 -15.25 24.40 -1.42
CA CYS A 118 -14.97 23.08 -0.86
C CYS A 118 -14.37 22.13 -1.90
N GLU A 119 -14.87 22.14 -3.13
CA GLU A 119 -14.35 21.32 -4.24
C GLU A 119 -12.91 21.72 -4.58
N ILE A 120 -12.63 23.02 -4.65
CA ILE A 120 -11.26 23.53 -4.84
C ILE A 120 -10.37 23.12 -3.67
N ALA A 121 -10.84 23.20 -2.42
CA ALA A 121 -10.06 22.77 -1.26
C ALA A 121 -9.71 21.28 -1.31
N VAL A 122 -10.67 20.44 -1.68
CA VAL A 122 -10.46 18.99 -1.85
C VAL A 122 -9.46 18.73 -2.97
N HIS A 123 -9.58 19.44 -4.10
CA HIS A 123 -8.63 19.33 -5.19
C HIS A 123 -7.22 19.75 -4.75
N GLU A 124 -7.06 20.93 -4.15
CA GLU A 124 -5.74 21.46 -3.76
C GLU A 124 -5.01 20.58 -2.73
N ILE A 125 -5.74 19.97 -1.80
CA ILE A 125 -5.17 19.06 -0.80
C ILE A 125 -4.85 17.67 -1.37
N ASN A 126 -5.53 17.25 -2.44
CA ASN A 126 -5.35 15.92 -2.99
C ASN A 126 -3.94 15.75 -3.58
N LEU A 127 -3.08 14.97 -2.92
CA LEU A 127 -1.69 14.74 -3.33
C LEU A 127 -1.53 14.09 -4.72
N LEU A 128 -2.60 13.50 -5.27
CA LEU A 128 -2.57 12.87 -6.59
C LEU A 128 -2.87 13.84 -7.74
N ARG A 129 -3.12 15.12 -7.47
CA ARG A 129 -3.32 16.10 -8.54
C ARG A 129 -2.01 16.48 -9.24
N GLU A 130 -2.14 17.16 -10.36
CA GLU A 130 -1.02 17.86 -10.97
C GLU A 130 -0.56 19.01 -10.06
N MET A 131 0.75 19.15 -9.94
CA MET A 131 1.35 20.29 -9.23
C MET A 131 1.29 21.52 -10.12
N SER A 132 0.95 22.67 -9.55
CA SER A 132 0.95 23.92 -10.30
C SER A 132 2.39 24.36 -10.63
N THR A 133 2.54 25.25 -11.62
CA THR A 133 3.84 25.83 -11.97
C THR A 133 4.52 26.49 -10.77
N ASP A 134 3.76 27.22 -9.94
CA ASP A 134 4.27 27.88 -8.74
C ASP A 134 4.75 26.87 -7.68
N GLU A 135 4.04 25.75 -7.52
CA GLU A 135 4.42 24.69 -6.60
C GLU A 135 5.69 23.98 -7.06
N LEU A 136 5.78 23.65 -8.35
CA LEU A 136 7.00 23.09 -8.94
C LEU A 136 8.18 24.04 -8.80
N GLN A 137 7.96 25.35 -9.01
CA GLN A 137 9.00 26.35 -8.84
C GLN A 137 9.52 26.37 -7.40
N LYS A 138 8.64 26.47 -6.39
CA LYS A 138 9.01 26.46 -4.97
C LYS A 138 9.80 25.20 -4.59
N VAL A 139 9.34 24.04 -5.09
CA VAL A 139 10.04 22.76 -4.85
C VAL A 139 11.41 22.74 -5.52
N ASN A 140 11.52 23.25 -6.74
CA ASN A 140 12.78 23.29 -7.48
C ASN A 140 13.79 24.27 -6.88
N GLU A 141 13.33 25.39 -6.33
CA GLU A 141 14.15 26.33 -5.55
C GLU A 141 14.74 25.63 -4.32
N GLU A 142 13.92 24.87 -3.57
CA GLU A 142 14.39 24.12 -2.41
C GLU A 142 15.32 22.96 -2.79
N ARG A 143 15.17 22.38 -3.98
CA ARG A 143 16.02 21.30 -4.51
C ARG A 143 17.33 21.79 -5.13
N LEU A 144 17.44 23.08 -5.44
CA LEU A 144 18.58 23.64 -6.13
C LEU A 144 19.89 23.39 -5.35
N ASN A 145 20.92 22.94 -6.06
CA ASN A 145 22.25 22.61 -5.52
C ASN A 145 22.26 21.52 -4.43
N LYS A 146 21.18 20.74 -4.27
CA LYS A 146 21.15 19.57 -3.38
C LYS A 146 21.40 18.29 -4.15
N THR A 147 21.90 17.29 -3.43
CA THR A 147 22.10 15.94 -3.93
C THR A 147 21.08 14.99 -3.30
N TYR A 148 20.81 13.88 -3.98
CA TYR A 148 20.04 12.78 -3.40
C TYR A 148 20.81 12.18 -2.22
N TRP A 149 20.06 11.75 -1.20
CA TRP A 149 20.63 11.00 -0.08
C TRP A 149 21.16 9.65 -0.56
N ASP A 150 20.39 8.93 -1.38
CA ASP A 150 20.84 7.72 -2.06
C ASP A 150 21.55 8.08 -3.37
N GLY A 151 22.78 8.57 -3.24
CA GLY A 151 23.61 8.95 -4.39
C GLY A 151 23.90 7.80 -5.36
N GLU A 152 23.98 6.56 -4.87
CA GLU A 152 24.18 5.38 -5.73
C GLU A 152 22.93 5.11 -6.59
N ALA A 153 21.73 5.15 -6.00
CA ALA A 153 20.49 5.01 -6.74
C ALA A 153 20.30 6.14 -7.77
N ALA A 154 20.61 7.37 -7.37
CA ALA A 154 20.54 8.53 -8.26
C ALA A 154 21.54 8.41 -9.42
N LEU A 155 22.78 7.97 -9.16
CA LEU A 155 23.77 7.73 -10.21
C LEU A 155 23.34 6.61 -11.17
N GLU A 156 22.70 5.55 -10.66
CA GLU A 156 22.21 4.47 -11.52
C GLU A 156 21.05 4.93 -12.42
N VAL A 157 20.07 5.66 -11.86
CA VAL A 157 18.81 6.02 -12.54
C VAL A 157 18.96 7.30 -13.35
N LEU A 158 19.55 8.34 -12.77
CA LEU A 158 19.64 9.70 -13.34
C LEU A 158 21.01 10.02 -13.92
N LYS A 159 22.02 9.14 -13.73
CA LYS A 159 23.43 9.39 -14.12
C LYS A 159 24.05 10.62 -13.45
N SER A 160 23.46 11.05 -12.34
CA SER A 160 23.89 12.20 -11.55
C SER A 160 23.46 12.01 -10.10
N THR A 161 24.22 12.56 -9.16
CA THR A 161 23.84 12.62 -7.74
C THR A 161 23.07 13.90 -7.40
N SER A 162 23.12 14.93 -8.26
CA SER A 162 22.39 16.18 -8.07
C SER A 162 20.91 16.03 -8.36
N LYS A 163 20.07 16.76 -7.62
CA LYS A 163 18.62 16.78 -7.84
C LYS A 163 18.28 17.64 -9.07
N PRO A 164 17.80 17.04 -10.18
CA PRO A 164 17.32 17.83 -11.30
C PRO A 164 16.02 18.55 -10.93
N PRO A 165 15.70 19.66 -11.62
CA PRO A 165 14.40 20.31 -11.48
C PRO A 165 13.29 19.35 -11.91
N LEU A 166 12.26 19.23 -11.09
CA LEU A 166 11.04 18.49 -11.40
C LEU A 166 10.24 19.26 -12.45
N THR A 167 9.89 18.56 -13.53
CA THR A 167 9.06 19.09 -14.62
C THR A 167 7.58 18.73 -14.48
N ALA A 168 7.27 17.76 -13.60
CA ALA A 168 5.93 17.28 -13.33
C ALA A 168 5.86 16.68 -11.92
N SER A 169 4.64 16.45 -11.44
CA SER A 169 4.34 15.80 -10.16
C SER A 169 5.01 14.41 -10.06
N PRO A 170 5.82 14.13 -9.02
CA PRO A 170 6.48 12.83 -8.86
C PRO A 170 5.60 11.76 -8.20
N PHE A 171 4.39 12.12 -7.75
CA PHE A 171 3.50 11.23 -6.98
C PHE A 171 3.00 10.03 -7.78
N VAL A 172 2.82 10.19 -9.09
CA VAL A 172 2.41 9.11 -10.01
C VAL A 172 3.39 9.02 -11.16
N ARG A 173 3.93 7.82 -11.39
CA ARG A 173 4.80 7.52 -12.54
C ARG A 173 4.17 6.41 -13.35
N LYS A 174 3.83 6.72 -14.61
CA LYS A 174 3.42 5.73 -15.61
C LYS A 174 4.65 5.34 -16.40
N LEU A 175 4.85 4.04 -16.58
CA LEU A 175 6.07 3.50 -17.19
C LEU A 175 5.70 2.52 -18.28
N LEU A 176 6.39 2.63 -19.42
CA LEU A 176 6.32 1.62 -20.46
C LEU A 176 7.50 0.66 -20.29
N ILE A 177 7.23 -0.49 -19.68
CA ILE A 177 8.26 -1.46 -19.31
C ILE A 177 8.84 -2.14 -20.56
N GLY A 178 10.15 -2.40 -20.53
CA GLY A 178 10.86 -3.26 -21.49
C GLY A 178 12.20 -2.67 -21.91
N ILE A 179 13.13 -3.54 -22.29
CA ILE A 179 14.48 -3.15 -22.75
C ILE A 179 14.45 -2.14 -23.91
N ASN A 180 13.44 -2.24 -24.79
CA ASN A 180 13.28 -1.34 -25.94
C ASN A 180 12.49 -0.06 -25.60
N ASN A 181 12.07 0.11 -24.35
CA ASN A 181 11.27 1.23 -23.88
C ASN A 181 12.02 1.94 -22.74
N GLU A 182 11.42 2.05 -21.55
CA GLU A 182 11.97 2.77 -20.40
C GLU A 182 12.74 1.85 -19.43
N GLY A 183 13.03 0.62 -19.86
CA GLY A 183 13.69 -0.38 -19.02
C GLY A 183 12.74 -1.02 -18.00
N TYR A 184 13.31 -1.42 -16.86
CA TYR A 184 12.58 -2.09 -15.78
C TYR A 184 12.64 -1.26 -14.50
N TRP A 185 11.48 -1.14 -13.85
CA TRP A 185 11.41 -0.51 -12.54
C TRP A 185 12.10 -1.39 -11.48
N ASN A 186 13.03 -0.79 -10.74
CA ASN A 186 13.76 -1.46 -9.67
C ASN A 186 13.76 -0.63 -8.39
N SER A 187 14.43 -1.12 -7.34
CA SER A 187 14.50 -0.46 -6.04
C SER A 187 15.21 0.91 -6.08
N ASN A 188 16.15 1.14 -7.01
CA ASN A 188 16.78 2.45 -7.20
C ASN A 188 15.80 3.48 -7.73
N HIS A 189 14.97 3.09 -8.71
CA HIS A 189 13.92 3.98 -9.22
C HIS A 189 12.94 4.37 -8.11
N MET A 190 12.58 3.40 -7.25
CA MET A 190 11.73 3.68 -6.10
C MET A 190 12.40 4.63 -5.10
N ALA A 191 13.69 4.45 -4.82
CA ALA A 191 14.42 5.32 -3.90
C ALA A 191 14.44 6.77 -4.38
N VAL A 192 14.75 6.98 -5.66
CA VAL A 192 14.76 8.32 -6.29
C VAL A 192 13.36 8.96 -6.27
N GLN A 193 12.32 8.24 -6.70
CA GLN A 193 10.95 8.78 -6.69
C GLN A 193 10.47 9.07 -5.26
N PHE A 194 10.81 8.22 -4.29
CA PHE A 194 10.44 8.45 -2.90
C PHE A 194 11.05 9.75 -2.37
N GLU A 195 12.33 9.99 -2.64
CA GLU A 195 12.98 11.24 -2.22
C GLU A 195 12.38 12.46 -2.93
N ASP A 196 12.06 12.36 -4.23
CA ASP A 196 11.33 13.42 -4.97
C ASP A 196 9.97 13.75 -4.32
N VAL A 197 9.21 12.71 -3.95
CA VAL A 197 7.91 12.87 -3.29
C VAL A 197 8.08 13.50 -1.91
N VAL A 198 9.09 13.10 -1.13
CA VAL A 198 9.35 13.69 0.19
C VAL A 198 9.74 15.15 0.09
N ASP A 199 10.57 15.54 -0.90
CA ASP A 199 10.90 16.95 -1.14
C ASP A 199 9.64 17.78 -1.43
N CYS A 200 8.78 17.29 -2.32
CA CYS A 200 7.49 17.95 -2.60
C CYS A 200 6.65 18.10 -1.33
N LEU A 201 6.48 17.02 -0.56
CA LEU A 201 5.64 17.03 0.64
C LEU A 201 6.16 18.00 1.71
N LYS A 202 7.47 18.06 1.94
CA LYS A 202 8.07 18.98 2.91
C LYS A 202 7.92 20.44 2.53
N VAL A 203 8.01 20.76 1.25
CA VAL A 203 7.84 22.14 0.75
C VAL A 203 6.38 22.55 0.77
N LEU A 204 5.48 21.68 0.32
CA LEU A 204 4.06 21.98 0.21
C LEU A 204 3.35 21.95 1.56
N TYR A 205 3.81 21.10 2.47
CA TYR A 205 3.15 20.82 3.75
C TYR A 205 4.16 20.76 4.91
N PRO A 206 4.95 21.82 5.16
CA PRO A 206 6.08 21.81 6.10
C PRO A 206 5.67 21.54 7.56
N SER A 207 4.40 21.78 7.91
CA SER A 207 3.87 21.54 9.25
C SER A 207 3.35 20.12 9.49
N HIS A 208 3.49 19.22 8.51
CA HIS A 208 2.91 17.87 8.57
C HIS A 208 3.99 16.81 8.72
N GLU A 209 3.64 15.77 9.48
CA GLU A 209 4.40 14.51 9.51
C GLU A 209 3.83 13.56 8.45
N PHE A 210 4.72 12.88 7.73
CA PHE A 210 4.33 11.97 6.66
C PHE A 210 4.59 10.53 7.05
N VAL A 211 3.57 9.69 6.85
CA VAL A 211 3.65 8.24 6.99
C VAL A 211 3.36 7.61 5.63
N PHE A 212 4.31 6.84 5.14
CA PHE A 212 4.20 6.11 3.89
C PHE A 212 3.92 4.64 4.16
N LEU A 213 2.89 4.11 3.51
CA LEU A 213 2.50 2.72 3.60
C LEU A 213 2.93 2.01 2.32
N PHE A 214 3.87 1.08 2.44
CA PHE A 214 4.32 0.24 1.33
C PHE A 214 3.82 -1.19 1.52
N ASP A 215 3.49 -1.85 0.40
CA ASP A 215 3.40 -3.30 0.39
C ASP A 215 4.82 -3.91 0.48
N HIS A 216 4.89 -5.16 0.92
CA HIS A 216 6.17 -5.84 1.17
C HIS A 216 6.76 -6.46 -0.11
N SER A 217 6.78 -5.69 -1.20
CA SER A 217 7.33 -6.12 -2.49
C SER A 217 8.85 -6.27 -2.43
N GLN A 218 9.42 -7.03 -3.38
CA GLN A 218 10.88 -7.15 -3.50
C GLN A 218 11.56 -5.81 -3.83
N GLY A 219 10.87 -4.91 -4.53
CA GLY A 219 11.38 -3.58 -4.86
C GLY A 219 11.49 -2.69 -3.62
N HIS A 220 10.56 -2.80 -2.68
CA HIS A 220 10.54 -1.96 -1.46
C HIS A 220 11.35 -2.57 -0.31
N ASN A 221 11.52 -3.90 -0.32
CA ASN A 221 12.23 -4.65 0.71
C ASN A 221 13.72 -4.86 0.40
N ARG A 222 14.33 -4.00 -0.44
CA ARG A 222 15.78 -4.03 -0.64
C ARG A 222 16.47 -3.82 0.71
N LYS A 223 17.37 -4.73 1.06
CA LYS A 223 18.26 -4.58 2.21
C LYS A 223 19.43 -3.68 1.83
N ARG A 224 19.95 -2.88 2.78
CA ARG A 224 21.15 -2.07 2.55
C ARG A 224 22.35 -2.97 2.22
N LYS A 225 23.35 -2.40 1.55
CA LYS A 225 24.65 -3.07 1.38
C LYS A 225 25.22 -3.41 2.75
N GLY A 226 25.66 -4.65 2.95
CA GLY A 226 26.19 -5.14 4.23
C GLY A 226 25.14 -5.49 5.31
N ALA A 227 23.83 -5.36 5.04
CA ALA A 227 22.80 -5.86 5.95
C ALA A 227 22.83 -7.38 6.11
N LEU A 228 22.40 -7.85 7.28
CA LEU A 228 22.18 -9.27 7.53
C LEU A 228 20.99 -9.77 6.71
N ASP A 229 21.26 -10.53 5.64
CA ASP A 229 20.24 -11.16 4.82
C ASP A 229 20.36 -12.69 4.90
N VAL A 230 19.30 -13.35 5.33
CA VAL A 230 19.20 -14.81 5.42
C VAL A 230 19.53 -15.51 4.10
N ASN A 231 19.28 -14.88 2.96
CA ASN A 231 19.63 -15.44 1.65
C ASN A 231 21.13 -15.34 1.32
N ASN A 232 21.84 -14.37 1.91
CA ASN A 232 23.27 -14.15 1.73
C ASN A 232 24.11 -14.74 2.86
N MET A 233 23.47 -15.20 3.95
CA MET A 233 24.11 -16.02 4.98
C MET A 233 24.23 -17.45 4.45
N ASN A 234 25.40 -17.81 3.93
CA ASN A 234 25.64 -19.09 3.28
C ASN A 234 25.17 -20.29 4.12
N ARG A 235 24.41 -21.19 3.46
CA ARG A 235 24.48 -22.64 3.74
C ARG A 235 25.85 -23.11 3.23
N MET A 236 26.91 -22.93 4.00
CA MET A 236 28.21 -23.50 3.64
C MET A 236 28.06 -25.02 3.59
N ASN A 237 28.11 -25.59 2.37
CA ASN A 237 28.67 -26.91 2.19
C ASN A 237 30.14 -26.80 2.56
N TRP A 238 30.58 -27.65 3.48
CA TRP A 238 31.92 -27.69 4.05
C TRP A 238 32.94 -28.16 3.00
N SER A 239 33.24 -27.33 1.99
CA SER A 239 34.44 -27.45 1.18
C SER A 239 35.49 -26.50 1.75
N ASN A 240 36.71 -27.01 1.94
CA ASN A 240 37.81 -26.50 2.77
C ASN A 240 38.44 -25.16 2.34
N GLU A 241 37.66 -24.20 1.85
CA GLU A 241 38.17 -22.87 1.51
C GLU A 241 37.80 -21.89 2.62
N GLU A 242 38.81 -21.26 3.21
CA GLU A 242 38.62 -20.19 4.18
C GLU A 242 37.81 -19.05 3.57
N PRO A 243 36.87 -18.46 4.31
CA PRO A 243 36.05 -17.38 3.80
C PRO A 243 36.92 -16.17 3.40
N PRO A 244 36.59 -15.49 2.30
CA PRO A 244 37.33 -14.32 1.86
C PRO A 244 37.31 -13.22 2.95
N GLU A 245 38.43 -12.51 3.07
CA GLU A 245 38.58 -11.37 3.99
C GLU A 245 37.60 -10.25 3.60
N GLU A 246 36.46 -10.16 4.30
CA GLU A 246 35.37 -9.23 3.96
C GLU A 246 35.33 -7.97 4.85
N SER A 247 35.01 -6.87 4.19
CA SER A 247 35.07 -5.46 4.64
C SER A 247 34.37 -5.14 5.97
N THR A 248 34.93 -4.15 6.66
CA THR A 248 34.50 -3.58 7.96
C THR A 248 33.14 -2.86 7.96
N GLU A 249 32.35 -2.93 6.91
CA GLU A 249 31.02 -2.31 6.83
C GLU A 249 29.91 -3.26 7.29
N GLY A 250 29.29 -2.93 8.40
CA GLY A 250 28.16 -3.63 9.01
C GLY A 250 27.48 -2.66 9.97
N PRO A 251 26.38 -3.05 10.65
CA PRO A 251 25.53 -2.11 11.38
C PRO A 251 26.34 -1.13 12.24
N PHE A 252 26.14 0.18 12.04
CA PHE A 252 26.95 1.25 12.67
C PHE A 252 26.92 1.22 14.20
N ASN A 253 25.91 0.55 14.76
CA ASN A 253 25.70 0.35 16.18
C ASN A 253 26.39 -0.91 16.74
N LEU A 254 27.22 -1.62 15.97
CA LEU A 254 27.86 -2.87 16.39
C LEU A 254 29.37 -2.89 16.09
N SER A 255 30.16 -3.28 17.10
CA SER A 255 31.60 -3.48 16.92
C SER A 255 31.89 -4.62 15.92
N VAL A 256 33.08 -4.60 15.31
CA VAL A 256 33.54 -5.68 14.41
C VAL A 256 33.49 -7.05 15.10
N GLN A 257 33.80 -7.10 16.40
CA GLN A 257 33.78 -8.33 17.20
C GLN A 257 32.36 -8.84 17.45
N GLU A 258 31.40 -7.96 17.71
CA GLU A 258 29.98 -8.33 17.85
C GLU A 258 29.39 -8.79 16.52
N ARG A 259 29.79 -8.18 15.41
CA ARG A 259 29.41 -8.63 14.06
C ARG A 259 29.93 -10.04 13.77
N ARG A 260 31.18 -10.35 14.14
CA ARG A 260 31.77 -11.70 14.00
C ARG A 260 31.10 -12.73 14.90
N LYS A 261 30.86 -12.41 16.19
CA LYS A 261 30.14 -13.31 17.11
C LYS A 261 28.71 -13.61 16.63
N ARG A 262 28.01 -12.64 16.05
CA ARG A 262 26.63 -12.79 15.55
C ARG A 262 26.53 -13.53 14.22
N ARG A 263 27.61 -13.58 13.42
CA ARG A 263 27.72 -14.39 12.20
C ARG A 263 28.22 -15.82 12.48
N SER A 264 28.61 -16.11 13.72
CA SER A 264 29.01 -17.46 14.12
C SER A 264 27.79 -18.37 14.15
N THR A 265 27.75 -19.26 13.17
CA THR A 265 26.80 -20.34 12.99
C THR A 265 26.70 -21.19 14.27
N GLN A 266 25.58 -21.11 15.01
CA GLN A 266 25.31 -22.02 16.13
C GLN A 266 24.52 -23.24 15.65
N LEU A 267 24.89 -24.42 16.13
CA LEU A 267 24.14 -25.66 15.95
C LEU A 267 22.91 -25.61 16.86
N LEU A 268 21.73 -25.54 16.28
CA LEU A 268 20.46 -25.49 17.00
C LEU A 268 19.85 -26.88 17.19
N ASP A 269 19.93 -27.73 16.18
CA ASP A 269 19.33 -29.08 16.23
C ASP A 269 19.98 -30.04 15.24
N GLU A 270 19.85 -31.34 15.47
CA GLU A 270 20.27 -32.40 14.55
C GLU A 270 19.09 -33.33 14.29
N TYR A 271 18.69 -33.46 13.02
CA TYR A 271 17.63 -34.39 12.66
C TYR A 271 18.01 -35.22 11.43
N VAL A 272 17.49 -36.44 11.40
CA VAL A 272 17.67 -37.36 10.28
C VAL A 272 16.53 -37.15 9.31
N ASN A 273 16.84 -36.69 8.09
CA ASN A 273 15.86 -36.53 7.03
C ASN A 273 15.96 -37.70 6.05
N ASN A 274 14.89 -38.49 5.95
CA ASN A 274 14.79 -39.56 4.95
C ASN A 274 14.22 -39.00 3.66
N LYS A 275 15.06 -38.94 2.62
CA LYS A 275 14.66 -38.46 1.30
C LYS A 275 14.68 -39.59 0.27
N PRO A 276 13.74 -39.62 -0.68
CA PRO A 276 13.81 -40.54 -1.81
C PRO A 276 15.05 -40.21 -2.64
N LYS A 277 15.77 -41.25 -3.09
CA LYS A 277 16.92 -41.09 -3.99
C LYS A 277 16.45 -40.52 -5.32
N THR A 278 17.26 -39.63 -5.89
CA THR A 278 17.03 -39.04 -7.20
C THR A 278 17.21 -40.08 -8.31
N LYS A 279 16.67 -39.80 -9.51
CA LYS A 279 16.82 -40.67 -10.69
C LYS A 279 18.29 -41.03 -10.95
N LYS A 280 19.19 -40.05 -10.82
CA LYS A 280 20.62 -40.21 -11.06
C LYS A 280 21.28 -41.14 -10.03
N GLU A 281 20.96 -40.97 -8.76
CA GLU A 281 21.46 -41.83 -7.68
C GLU A 281 20.97 -43.28 -7.85
N LEU A 282 19.68 -43.47 -8.12
CA LEU A 282 19.10 -44.80 -8.40
C LEU A 282 19.74 -45.44 -9.63
N THR A 283 19.98 -44.66 -10.69
CA THR A 283 20.67 -45.13 -11.90
C THR A 283 22.08 -45.59 -11.59
N THR A 284 22.82 -44.85 -10.77
CA THR A 284 24.19 -45.21 -10.38
C THR A 284 24.22 -46.47 -9.52
N ASP A 285 23.27 -46.62 -8.59
CA ASP A 285 23.17 -47.82 -7.75
C ASP A 285 22.80 -49.06 -8.59
N LEU A 286 21.82 -48.95 -9.48
CA LEU A 286 21.43 -50.02 -10.41
C LEU A 286 22.54 -50.38 -11.41
N GLN A 287 23.36 -49.41 -11.84
CA GLN A 287 24.53 -49.67 -12.70
C GLN A 287 25.65 -50.40 -11.95
N ARG A 288 25.83 -50.10 -10.68
CA ARG A 288 26.85 -50.72 -9.82
C ARG A 288 26.56 -52.19 -9.58
N GLU A 289 25.29 -52.52 -9.36
CA GLU A 289 24.79 -53.89 -9.21
C GLU A 289 24.61 -54.62 -10.56
N GLY A 290 24.95 -53.97 -11.69
CA GLY A 290 24.90 -54.57 -13.02
C GLY A 290 23.48 -54.81 -13.57
N ILE A 291 22.46 -54.19 -12.98
CA ILE A 291 21.04 -54.40 -13.32
C ILE A 291 20.64 -53.61 -14.58
N ILE A 292 21.26 -52.46 -14.82
CA ILE A 292 21.03 -51.63 -16.01
C ILE A 292 22.35 -51.24 -16.68
N SER A 293 22.36 -51.16 -18.01
CA SER A 293 23.56 -50.76 -18.76
C SER A 293 23.78 -49.24 -18.74
N LYS A 294 24.94 -48.80 -19.24
CA LYS A 294 25.21 -47.35 -19.44
C LYS A 294 24.33 -46.74 -20.54
N GLU A 295 23.83 -47.55 -21.47
CA GLU A 295 22.98 -47.11 -22.60
C GLU A 295 21.50 -46.92 -22.21
N ASP A 296 21.03 -47.58 -21.14
CA ASP A 296 19.62 -47.60 -20.73
C ASP A 296 19.11 -46.34 -19.99
N ARG A 297 19.97 -45.33 -19.77
CA ARG A 297 19.67 -44.15 -18.91
C ARG A 297 18.42 -43.36 -19.33
N ARG A 298 18.01 -43.45 -20.59
CA ARG A 298 16.93 -42.62 -21.18
C ARG A 298 15.57 -43.31 -21.20
N GLY A 299 15.48 -44.62 -20.98
CA GLY A 299 14.23 -45.39 -21.13
C GLY A 299 13.31 -45.38 -19.92
N TYR A 300 13.85 -45.26 -18.70
CA TYR A 300 13.07 -45.45 -17.47
C TYR A 300 12.63 -44.13 -16.82
N THR A 301 11.42 -44.10 -16.30
CA THR A 301 10.90 -43.06 -15.41
C THR A 301 11.39 -43.24 -13.97
N VAL A 302 11.24 -42.21 -13.12
CA VAL A 302 11.68 -42.28 -11.71
C VAL A 302 10.96 -43.39 -10.93
N LYS A 303 9.66 -43.59 -11.20
CA LYS A 303 8.86 -44.64 -10.55
C LYS A 303 9.31 -46.04 -10.96
N GLU A 304 9.63 -46.24 -12.24
CA GLU A 304 10.13 -47.51 -12.73
C GLU A 304 11.50 -47.85 -12.13
N MET A 305 12.39 -46.86 -12.00
CA MET A 305 13.67 -47.07 -11.32
C MET A 305 13.54 -47.32 -9.83
N GLN A 306 12.57 -46.70 -9.15
CA GLN A 306 12.28 -46.98 -7.74
C GLN A 306 11.75 -48.39 -7.55
N LYS A 307 10.86 -48.85 -8.44
CA LYS A 307 10.35 -50.21 -8.43
C LYS A 307 11.47 -51.22 -8.69
N LEU A 308 12.26 -51.01 -9.74
CA LEU A 308 13.38 -51.88 -10.09
C LEU A 308 14.44 -51.95 -8.97
N ALA A 309 14.75 -50.82 -8.34
CA ALA A 309 15.62 -50.77 -7.17
C ALA A 309 15.02 -51.53 -5.97
N GLY A 310 13.72 -51.35 -5.70
CA GLY A 310 13.02 -52.08 -4.63
C GLY A 310 13.01 -53.59 -4.85
N ASP A 311 12.73 -54.04 -6.07
CA ASP A 311 12.67 -55.46 -6.45
C ASP A 311 14.04 -56.16 -6.31
N HIS A 312 15.14 -55.40 -6.41
CA HIS A 312 16.52 -55.89 -6.24
C HIS A 312 17.14 -55.56 -4.87
N GLY A 313 16.33 -55.12 -3.90
CA GLY A 313 16.80 -54.84 -2.53
C GLY A 313 17.68 -53.59 -2.39
N ILE A 314 17.70 -52.71 -3.40
CA ILE A 314 18.43 -51.45 -3.37
C ILE A 314 17.58 -50.40 -2.65
N ALA A 315 18.16 -49.76 -1.64
CA ALA A 315 17.49 -48.72 -0.86
C ALA A 315 17.01 -47.56 -1.74
N ILE A 316 15.69 -47.34 -1.77
CA ILE A 316 15.03 -46.27 -2.54
C ILE A 316 15.08 -44.89 -1.86
N SER A 317 15.50 -44.86 -0.60
CA SER A 317 15.68 -43.64 0.19
C SER A 317 17.10 -43.56 0.75
N LYS A 318 17.53 -42.34 1.08
CA LYS A 318 18.77 -42.05 1.80
C LYS A 318 18.43 -41.30 3.07
N SER A 319 19.12 -41.64 4.16
CA SER A 319 19.13 -40.87 5.40
C SER A 319 20.22 -39.82 5.30
N GLU A 320 19.84 -38.55 5.36
CA GLU A 320 20.79 -37.43 5.50
C GLU A 320 20.67 -36.89 6.92
N GLN A 321 21.77 -36.93 7.68
CA GLN A 321 21.88 -36.15 8.92
C GLN A 321 21.98 -34.68 8.57
N LYS A 322 20.96 -33.91 8.95
CA LYS A 322 20.94 -32.47 8.77
C LYS A 322 21.14 -31.79 10.11
N LYS A 323 22.18 -30.98 10.16
CA LYS A 323 22.42 -30.03 11.24
C LYS A 323 21.65 -28.76 10.91
N ILE A 324 20.69 -28.39 11.75
CA ILE A 324 20.08 -27.07 11.70
C ILE A 324 21.09 -26.15 12.37
N THR A 325 21.79 -25.41 11.53
CA THR A 325 22.57 -24.29 12.00
C THR A 325 21.74 -23.03 11.89
N GLY A 326 21.54 -22.34 13.01
CA GLY A 326 20.88 -21.06 13.04
C GLY A 326 21.86 -19.98 13.46
N ILE A 327 22.02 -18.98 12.61
CA ILE A 327 22.36 -17.65 13.09
C ILE A 327 21.10 -17.14 13.79
N LEU A 328 21.21 -16.62 15.02
CA LEU A 328 20.11 -16.05 15.82
C LEU A 328 19.11 -15.26 14.94
N THR A 329 18.06 -15.94 14.48
CA THR A 329 17.15 -15.50 13.41
C THR A 329 16.34 -14.27 13.78
N GLY A 330 16.22 -13.96 15.09
CA GLY A 330 15.59 -12.75 15.58
C GLY A 330 16.30 -11.45 15.17
N HIS A 331 17.60 -11.49 14.85
CA HIS A 331 18.34 -10.26 14.51
C HIS A 331 18.14 -9.82 13.05
N CYS A 332 17.85 -10.75 12.13
CA CYS A 332 17.49 -10.42 10.74
C CYS A 332 16.07 -9.82 10.62
N GLN A 333 15.18 -10.15 11.55
CA GLN A 333 13.80 -9.62 11.58
C GLN A 333 13.75 -8.11 11.87
N ASN A 334 14.71 -7.60 12.64
CA ASN A 334 14.78 -6.19 13.03
C ASN A 334 15.67 -5.34 12.12
N GLU A 335 16.26 -5.92 11.07
CA GLU A 335 17.10 -5.17 10.14
C GLU A 335 16.22 -4.30 9.23
N LEU A 336 16.34 -2.99 9.39
CA LEU A 336 15.61 -2.01 8.58
C LEU A 336 15.90 -2.21 7.09
N THR A 337 14.88 -2.03 6.26
CA THR A 337 15.07 -1.96 4.81
C THR A 337 15.81 -0.69 4.43
N HIS A 338 16.39 -0.66 3.23
CA HIS A 338 17.02 0.55 2.69
C HIS A 338 16.04 1.74 2.66
N LEU A 339 14.78 1.47 2.29
CA LEU A 339 13.72 2.47 2.25
C LEU A 339 13.38 3.03 3.65
N GLN A 340 13.39 2.19 4.69
CA GLN A 340 13.20 2.63 6.08
C GLN A 340 14.37 3.48 6.59
N VAL A 341 15.61 3.11 6.24
CA VAL A 341 16.78 3.92 6.59
C VAL A 341 16.70 5.29 5.91
N MET A 342 16.41 5.31 4.61
CA MET A 342 16.22 6.54 3.87
C MET A 342 15.09 7.41 4.45
N ALA A 343 13.97 6.80 4.84
CA ALA A 343 12.87 7.51 5.49
C ALA A 343 13.31 8.17 6.81
N ASN A 344 14.08 7.49 7.65
CA ASN A 344 14.61 8.04 8.91
C ASN A 344 15.55 9.22 8.68
N GLU A 345 16.38 9.15 7.63
CA GLU A 345 17.27 10.25 7.24
C GLU A 345 16.48 11.44 6.70
N LEU A 346 15.47 11.17 5.89
CA LEU A 346 14.53 12.16 5.38
C LEU A 346 13.48 12.59 6.41
N LYS A 347 13.54 12.14 7.67
CA LYS A 347 12.60 12.52 8.75
C LYS A 347 11.13 12.28 8.39
N VAL A 348 10.85 11.15 7.75
CA VAL A 348 9.49 10.65 7.46
C VAL A 348 9.38 9.20 7.95
N HIS A 349 8.15 8.69 8.08
CA HIS A 349 7.90 7.33 8.53
C HIS A 349 7.54 6.41 7.37
N VAL A 350 8.11 5.21 7.34
CA VAL A 350 7.73 4.14 6.42
C VAL A 350 7.24 2.94 7.20
N MET A 351 6.05 2.48 6.85
CA MET A 351 5.42 1.27 7.37
C MET A 351 5.23 0.26 6.24
N PHE A 352 5.53 -1.00 6.53
CA PHE A 352 5.29 -2.09 5.60
C PHE A 352 4.09 -2.91 6.04
N THR A 353 3.27 -3.30 5.07
CA THR A 353 2.33 -4.40 5.26
C THR A 353 3.13 -5.69 5.54
N PRO A 354 2.64 -6.63 6.37
CA PRO A 354 3.28 -7.93 6.52
C PRO A 354 3.53 -8.65 5.19
N LYS A 355 4.65 -9.37 5.11
CA LYS A 355 5.03 -10.09 3.89
C LYS A 355 4.03 -11.20 3.55
N PHE A 356 3.64 -11.29 2.29
CA PHE A 356 2.66 -12.26 1.75
C PHE A 356 1.20 -12.03 2.19
N HIS A 357 0.88 -10.84 2.70
CA HIS A 357 -0.47 -10.48 3.12
C HIS A 357 -1.08 -9.38 2.24
N ALA A 358 -1.30 -9.72 0.97
CA ALA A 358 -1.89 -8.79 -0.02
C ALA A 358 -3.33 -8.37 0.35
N GLU A 359 -4.04 -9.18 1.12
CA GLU A 359 -5.41 -8.92 1.58
C GLU A 359 -5.55 -7.73 2.54
N MET A 360 -4.46 -7.26 3.14
CA MET A 360 -4.44 -6.12 4.05
C MET A 360 -3.55 -4.98 3.56
N ALA A 361 -2.93 -5.12 2.38
CA ALA A 361 -2.00 -4.15 1.85
C ALA A 361 -2.67 -2.79 1.58
N GLY A 362 -2.00 -1.73 2.02
CA GLY A 362 -2.39 -0.33 1.79
C GLY A 362 -3.87 -0.04 2.07
N GLU A 363 -4.45 -0.67 3.09
CA GLU A 363 -5.87 -0.59 3.44
C GLU A 363 -6.84 -0.81 2.26
N GLY A 364 -6.49 -1.73 1.37
CA GLY A 364 -7.34 -2.13 0.25
C GLY A 364 -6.78 -1.79 -1.14
N ILE A 365 -5.56 -1.27 -1.24
CA ILE A 365 -4.95 -0.89 -2.53
C ILE A 365 -4.85 -2.06 -3.51
N GLU A 366 -4.59 -3.28 -3.02
CA GLU A 366 -4.51 -4.48 -3.85
C GLU A 366 -5.86 -4.84 -4.49
N TYR A 367 -6.97 -4.56 -3.80
CA TYR A 367 -8.32 -4.75 -4.36
C TYR A 367 -8.61 -3.71 -5.44
N SER A 368 -8.25 -2.44 -5.21
CA SER A 368 -8.34 -1.38 -6.22
C SER A 368 -7.55 -1.74 -7.47
N TRP A 369 -6.29 -2.17 -7.31
CA TRP A 369 -5.49 -2.65 -8.43
C TRP A 369 -6.06 -3.89 -9.08
N GLY A 370 -6.60 -4.83 -8.29
CA GLY A 370 -7.27 -6.01 -8.81
C GLY A 370 -8.43 -5.65 -9.71
N PHE A 371 -9.29 -4.72 -9.28
CA PHE A 371 -10.43 -4.25 -10.04
C PHE A 371 -9.99 -3.54 -11.33
N ALA A 372 -9.08 -2.56 -11.22
CA ALA A 372 -8.59 -1.78 -12.35
C ALA A 372 -7.93 -2.69 -13.41
N LYS A 373 -7.07 -3.63 -12.98
CA LYS A 373 -6.49 -4.66 -13.87
C LYS A 373 -7.57 -5.51 -14.52
N GLY A 374 -8.61 -5.89 -13.77
CA GLY A 374 -9.75 -6.62 -14.28
C GLY A 374 -10.49 -5.85 -15.38
N SER A 375 -10.80 -4.57 -15.15
CA SER A 375 -11.43 -3.68 -16.13
C SER A 375 -10.55 -3.55 -17.38
N TYR A 376 -9.27 -3.22 -17.18
CA TYR A 376 -8.29 -3.09 -18.25
C TYR A 376 -8.22 -4.36 -19.10
N ARG A 377 -8.13 -5.55 -18.49
CA ARG A 377 -8.07 -6.84 -19.20
C ARG A 377 -9.29 -7.08 -20.10
N ARG A 378 -10.47 -6.57 -19.76
CA ARG A 378 -11.69 -6.70 -20.57
C ARG A 378 -11.79 -5.69 -21.72
N LYS A 379 -11.00 -4.61 -21.72
CA LYS A 379 -11.00 -3.64 -22.83
C LYS A 379 -10.50 -4.30 -24.14
N PRO A 380 -11.07 -3.97 -25.31
CA PRO A 380 -10.66 -4.52 -26.59
C PRO A 380 -9.17 -4.33 -26.88
N LEU A 381 -8.53 -5.29 -27.55
CA LEU A 381 -7.10 -5.23 -27.88
C LEU A 381 -6.75 -4.06 -28.80
N GLN A 382 -7.69 -3.58 -29.63
CA GLN A 382 -7.44 -2.43 -30.50
C GLN A 382 -7.16 -1.14 -29.71
N LYS A 383 -7.69 -1.03 -28.48
CA LYS A 383 -7.46 0.11 -27.58
C LYS A 383 -6.16 -0.01 -26.78
N LYS A 384 -5.30 -1.00 -27.04
CA LYS A 384 -4.09 -1.28 -26.25
C LYS A 384 -2.82 -1.27 -27.10
N ARG A 385 -2.84 -0.60 -28.25
CA ARG A 385 -1.78 -0.75 -29.26
C ARG A 385 -0.68 0.29 -29.08
N LYS A 386 -1.04 1.56 -28.85
CA LYS A 386 -0.09 2.65 -28.68
C LYS A 386 0.11 2.99 -27.21
N ARG A 387 1.20 3.72 -26.94
CA ARG A 387 1.49 4.26 -25.61
C ARG A 387 0.37 5.18 -25.09
N SER A 388 -0.09 6.11 -25.92
CA SER A 388 -1.21 6.99 -25.56
C SER A 388 -2.45 6.19 -25.18
N ASP A 389 -2.80 5.16 -25.98
CA ASP A 389 -3.96 4.32 -25.70
C ASP A 389 -3.81 3.58 -24.36
N PHE A 390 -2.58 3.17 -24.01
CA PHE A 390 -2.30 2.56 -22.71
C PHE A 390 -2.51 3.56 -21.56
N GLU A 391 -1.95 4.77 -21.66
CA GLU A 391 -2.07 5.81 -20.65
C GLU A 391 -3.53 6.21 -20.43
N ASP A 392 -4.28 6.44 -21.52
CA ASP A 392 -5.71 6.78 -21.51
C ASP A 392 -6.54 5.65 -20.89
N LEU A 393 -6.28 4.38 -21.26
CA LEU A 393 -6.99 3.24 -20.69
C LEU A 393 -6.67 3.02 -19.21
N VAL A 394 -5.43 3.28 -18.77
CA VAL A 394 -5.08 3.20 -17.35
C VAL A 394 -5.82 4.26 -16.57
N ASP A 395 -5.89 5.49 -17.08
CA ASP A 395 -6.66 6.57 -16.46
C ASP A 395 -8.15 6.24 -16.41
N GLU A 396 -8.71 5.71 -17.50
CA GLU A 396 -10.10 5.23 -17.53
C GLU A 396 -10.33 4.16 -16.45
N CYS A 397 -9.49 3.12 -16.40
CA CYS A 397 -9.68 1.98 -15.50
C CYS A 397 -9.38 2.29 -14.02
N THR A 398 -8.72 3.41 -13.73
CA THR A 398 -8.40 3.88 -12.37
C THR A 398 -9.22 5.10 -11.97
N ASN A 399 -10.09 5.59 -12.85
CA ASN A 399 -10.91 6.78 -12.62
C ASN A 399 -11.80 6.63 -11.38
N VAL A 400 -11.69 7.57 -10.44
CA VAL A 400 -12.34 7.51 -9.13
C VAL A 400 -13.84 7.85 -9.14
N GLU A 401 -14.38 8.31 -10.26
CA GLU A 401 -15.79 8.65 -10.41
C GLU A 401 -16.57 7.50 -11.05
N THR A 402 -15.95 6.79 -11.99
CA THR A 402 -16.60 5.75 -12.79
C THR A 402 -16.17 4.32 -12.41
N GLU A 403 -14.87 4.10 -12.18
CA GLU A 403 -14.29 2.76 -12.00
C GLU A 403 -13.83 2.53 -10.55
N LEU A 404 -13.00 3.36 -9.93
CA LEU A 404 -12.64 3.24 -8.52
C LEU A 404 -13.50 4.18 -7.66
N THR A 405 -14.83 4.01 -7.75
CA THR A 405 -15.78 4.89 -7.06
C THR A 405 -15.56 4.92 -5.55
N LYS A 406 -15.93 6.03 -4.90
CA LYS A 406 -15.86 6.18 -3.43
C LYS A 406 -16.52 5.01 -2.69
N ALA A 407 -17.67 4.53 -3.17
CA ALA A 407 -18.35 3.37 -2.59
C ALA A 407 -17.53 2.08 -2.73
N ARG A 408 -16.93 1.87 -3.91
CA ARG A 408 -16.09 0.71 -4.20
C ARG A 408 -14.79 0.71 -3.40
N ILE A 409 -14.09 1.84 -3.33
CA ILE A 409 -12.90 1.99 -2.48
C ILE A 409 -13.25 1.70 -1.01
N ARG A 410 -14.37 2.23 -0.50
CA ARG A 410 -14.81 1.95 0.87
C ARG A 410 -15.12 0.47 1.10
N LYS A 411 -15.75 -0.22 0.15
CA LYS A 411 -15.98 -1.68 0.17
C LYS A 411 -14.66 -2.44 0.28
N PHE A 412 -13.66 -2.05 -0.52
CA PHE A 412 -12.33 -2.66 -0.50
C PHE A 412 -11.58 -2.42 0.80
N SER A 413 -11.60 -1.19 1.32
CA SER A 413 -10.97 -0.89 2.61
C SER A 413 -11.67 -1.57 3.78
N ALA A 414 -13.00 -1.72 3.75
CA ALA A 414 -13.72 -2.48 4.77
C ALA A 414 -13.30 -3.96 4.78
N ARG A 415 -13.11 -4.56 3.59
CA ARG A 415 -12.61 -5.93 3.45
C ARG A 415 -11.19 -6.08 4.01
N ALA A 416 -10.28 -5.17 3.65
CA ALA A 416 -8.92 -5.18 4.18
C ALA A 416 -8.89 -5.01 5.71
N ARG A 417 -9.72 -4.10 6.25
CA ARG A 417 -9.86 -3.92 7.70
C ARG A 417 -10.39 -5.16 8.41
N ALA A 418 -11.33 -5.89 7.82
CA ALA A 418 -11.81 -7.15 8.40
C ALA A 418 -10.66 -8.16 8.58
N TYR A 419 -9.73 -8.25 7.61
CA TYR A 419 -8.52 -9.05 7.76
C TYR A 419 -7.60 -8.52 8.86
N LEU A 420 -7.35 -7.21 8.92
CA LEU A 420 -6.57 -6.57 9.99
C LEU A 420 -7.14 -6.91 11.39
N CYS A 421 -8.45 -6.72 11.59
CA CYS A 421 -9.11 -7.05 12.86
C CYS A 421 -9.01 -8.53 13.19
N THR A 422 -9.15 -9.42 12.19
CA THR A 422 -8.99 -10.86 12.38
C THR A 422 -7.58 -11.21 12.83
N TYR A 423 -6.54 -10.65 12.20
CA TYR A 423 -5.16 -10.88 12.63
C TYR A 423 -4.88 -10.32 14.03
N HIS A 424 -5.44 -9.15 14.36
CA HIS A 424 -5.32 -8.58 15.69
C HIS A 424 -5.98 -9.46 16.76
N TYR A 425 -7.18 -9.97 16.50
CA TYR A 425 -7.87 -10.91 17.37
C TYR A 425 -7.04 -12.20 17.57
N LEU A 426 -6.52 -12.78 16.49
CA LEU A 426 -5.68 -13.98 16.58
C LEU A 426 -4.38 -13.76 17.34
N ALA A 427 -3.82 -12.54 17.29
CA ALA A 427 -2.60 -12.19 18.01
C ALA A 427 -2.82 -11.88 19.50
N THR A 428 -4.03 -11.45 19.88
CA THR A 428 -4.39 -11.07 21.25
C THR A 428 -5.10 -12.18 22.03
N ALA A 429 -5.60 -13.21 21.34
CA ALA A 429 -6.08 -14.43 21.98
C ALA A 429 -4.90 -15.18 22.62
N GLU A 430 -4.76 -15.11 23.94
CA GLU A 430 -3.79 -15.93 24.67
C GLU A 430 -4.05 -17.43 24.42
N PRO A 431 -2.99 -18.26 24.27
CA PRO A 431 -3.18 -19.70 24.28
C PRO A 431 -3.66 -20.07 25.69
N THR A 432 -4.92 -20.48 25.81
CA THR A 432 -5.46 -20.99 27.07
C THR A 432 -4.62 -22.17 27.54
N ALA A 433 -3.76 -21.92 28.53
CA ALA A 433 -3.01 -22.93 29.24
C ALA A 433 -3.97 -23.70 30.16
N ALA A 434 -4.66 -24.68 29.60
CA ALA A 434 -5.27 -25.75 30.36
C ALA A 434 -4.66 -27.07 29.86
N GLU A 435 -3.70 -27.60 30.62
CA GLU A 435 -3.23 -28.96 30.44
C GLU A 435 -4.43 -29.92 30.59
N PRO A 436 -4.69 -30.83 29.64
CA PRO A 436 -5.65 -31.88 29.87
C PRO A 436 -5.03 -32.89 30.83
N THR A 437 -5.42 -32.85 32.10
CA THR A 437 -5.15 -33.93 33.05
C THR A 437 -5.70 -35.25 32.50
N ALA A 438 -4.87 -36.29 32.54
CA ALA A 438 -5.06 -37.60 31.91
C ALA A 438 -6.19 -38.48 32.51
N ALA A 439 -7.24 -37.90 33.08
CA ALA A 439 -8.31 -38.62 33.76
C ALA A 439 -9.70 -38.18 33.30
N ALA A 440 -10.01 -38.39 32.02
CA ALA A 440 -11.38 -38.52 31.52
C ALA A 440 -11.34 -39.10 30.09
N ILE A 441 -11.04 -40.39 29.98
CA ILE A 441 -11.49 -41.17 28.82
C ILE A 441 -12.89 -41.66 29.20
N GLN A 442 -13.91 -41.02 28.65
CA GLN A 442 -15.14 -41.71 28.25
C GLN A 442 -15.78 -40.94 27.10
N ASP A 443 -16.09 -41.72 26.07
CA ASP A 443 -16.61 -41.35 24.76
C ASP A 443 -17.62 -40.20 24.78
N ASN A 444 -17.34 -39.18 23.96
CA ASN A 444 -18.32 -38.78 22.97
C ASN A 444 -17.64 -38.09 21.78
N ASP A 445 -17.98 -38.58 20.59
CA ASP A 445 -17.58 -38.05 19.30
C ASP A 445 -18.09 -36.63 19.11
N GLN A 446 -17.16 -35.71 18.85
CA GLN A 446 -17.25 -34.42 18.12
C GLN A 446 -16.51 -33.30 18.87
N GLU A 447 -15.18 -33.26 18.78
CA GLU A 447 -14.46 -32.00 19.02
C GLU A 447 -13.11 -32.02 18.30
N LYS A 448 -12.95 -31.08 17.36
CA LYS A 448 -11.71 -30.83 16.63
C LYS A 448 -10.65 -30.36 17.62
N LYS A 449 -9.78 -31.27 18.07
CA LYS A 449 -8.57 -30.96 18.84
C LYS A 449 -7.77 -29.86 18.15
N GLN A 450 -7.70 -28.71 18.81
CA GLN A 450 -6.85 -27.59 18.47
C GLN A 450 -5.39 -28.00 18.73
N LYS A 451 -4.76 -28.64 17.74
CA LYS A 451 -3.32 -28.89 17.73
C LYS A 451 -2.61 -27.54 17.57
N VAL A 452 -1.69 -27.23 18.48
CA VAL A 452 -0.66 -26.23 18.24
C VAL A 452 -0.01 -26.57 16.89
N PRO A 453 0.01 -25.65 15.90
CA PRO A 453 0.41 -26.02 14.56
C PRO A 453 1.90 -26.36 14.55
N MET A 454 2.18 -27.62 14.24
CA MET A 454 3.53 -28.12 13.97
C MET A 454 4.14 -27.26 12.85
N MET A 455 5.46 -27.04 12.84
CA MET A 455 6.12 -26.18 11.83
C MET A 455 5.69 -26.48 10.39
N ASP A 456 5.39 -27.74 10.07
CA ASP A 456 4.88 -28.18 8.77
C ASP A 456 3.49 -27.61 8.43
N GLU A 457 2.63 -27.36 9.42
CA GLU A 457 1.30 -26.78 9.26
C GLU A 457 1.36 -25.26 9.09
N ILE A 458 2.30 -24.59 9.79
CA ILE A 458 2.66 -23.19 9.54
C ILE A 458 3.25 -23.06 8.14
N GLU A 459 4.19 -23.92 7.74
CA GLU A 459 4.75 -23.92 6.38
C GLU A 459 3.68 -24.21 5.33
N ARG A 460 2.72 -25.11 5.60
CA ARG A 460 1.59 -25.42 4.71
C ARG A 460 0.64 -24.24 4.56
N LEU A 461 0.29 -23.55 5.66
CA LEU A 461 -0.50 -22.32 5.63
C LEU A 461 0.25 -21.23 4.88
N MET A 462 1.53 -21.00 5.18
CA MET A 462 2.39 -20.09 4.43
C MET A 462 2.46 -20.46 2.94
N LYS A 463 2.46 -21.75 2.57
CA LYS A 463 2.43 -22.19 1.16
C LYS A 463 1.11 -21.85 0.48
N LYS A 464 -0.01 -21.95 1.21
CA LYS A 464 -1.36 -21.60 0.73
C LYS A 464 -1.54 -20.08 0.61
N PHE A 465 -0.91 -19.30 1.48
CA PHE A 465 -0.89 -17.82 1.36
C PHE A 465 0.16 -17.32 0.35
N LYS A 466 1.26 -18.04 0.14
CA LYS A 466 2.27 -17.73 -0.90
C LYS A 466 1.72 -17.78 -2.34
N THR A 467 0.57 -18.40 -2.57
CA THR A 467 -0.09 -18.36 -3.89
C THR A 467 -0.88 -17.09 -4.13
N HIS A 468 -1.19 -16.30 -3.09
CA HIS A 468 -1.89 -15.03 -3.22
C HIS A 468 -0.89 -13.96 -3.68
N ARG A 469 -0.84 -13.67 -4.99
CA ARG A 469 0.03 -12.62 -5.54
C ARG A 469 -0.65 -11.25 -5.57
N CYS A 470 -1.97 -11.22 -5.71
CA CYS A 470 -2.78 -10.00 -5.60
C CYS A 470 -4.23 -10.34 -5.28
N ALA A 471 -5.04 -9.35 -4.85
CA ALA A 471 -6.46 -9.54 -4.52
C ALA A 471 -7.28 -10.14 -5.67
N PHE A 472 -6.89 -9.86 -6.92
CA PHE A 472 -7.54 -10.43 -8.09
C PHE A 472 -7.40 -11.96 -8.16
N ASP A 473 -6.32 -12.55 -7.63
CA ASP A 473 -6.06 -13.99 -7.74
C ASP A 473 -6.85 -14.79 -6.71
N PHE A 474 -7.05 -14.24 -5.50
CA PHE A 474 -7.71 -14.95 -4.40
C PHE A 474 -9.13 -14.50 -4.10
N ASP A 475 -9.54 -13.29 -4.50
CA ASP A 475 -10.88 -12.73 -4.22
C ASP A 475 -11.54 -12.14 -5.48
N ARG A 476 -11.33 -12.77 -6.65
CA ARG A 476 -11.83 -12.27 -7.94
C ARG A 476 -13.34 -11.98 -7.94
N GLY A 477 -14.13 -12.85 -7.31
CA GLY A 477 -15.59 -12.69 -7.24
C GLY A 477 -15.98 -11.40 -6.51
N PHE A 478 -15.40 -11.16 -5.34
CA PHE A 478 -15.63 -9.93 -4.57
C PHE A 478 -15.10 -8.68 -5.27
N VAL A 479 -13.89 -8.77 -5.83
CA VAL A 479 -13.24 -7.67 -6.57
C VAL A 479 -14.10 -7.27 -7.76
N MET A 480 -14.59 -8.24 -8.53
CA MET A 480 -15.34 -7.98 -9.76
C MET A 480 -16.85 -7.84 -9.57
N ASP A 481 -17.34 -7.97 -8.34
CA ASP A 481 -18.75 -7.83 -8.03
C ASP A 481 -19.19 -6.37 -8.20
N HIS A 482 -20.01 -6.17 -9.24
CA HIS A 482 -20.66 -4.90 -9.59
C HIS A 482 -21.96 -4.66 -8.80
N GLY A 483 -22.26 -5.51 -7.80
CA GLY A 483 -23.50 -5.54 -7.02
C GLY A 483 -24.19 -4.19 -6.83
N SER A 484 -25.51 -4.20 -7.02
CA SER A 484 -26.39 -3.03 -6.89
C SER A 484 -26.07 -2.26 -5.61
N LEU A 485 -25.46 -1.09 -5.78
CA LEU A 485 -25.32 -0.09 -4.74
C LEU A 485 -26.70 0.52 -4.47
N ASN A 486 -27.62 -0.25 -3.90
CA ASN A 486 -28.89 0.28 -3.39
C ASN A 486 -28.57 1.14 -2.15
N PRO A 487 -28.89 2.45 -2.15
CA PRO A 487 -28.64 3.33 -1.01
C PRO A 487 -29.55 3.09 0.21
N THR A 488 -30.37 2.03 0.19
CA THR A 488 -31.42 1.77 1.18
C THR A 488 -31.11 0.53 2.01
N SER A 489 -30.15 0.66 2.92
CA SER A 489 -30.20 0.02 4.23
C SER A 489 -29.26 0.75 5.19
N HIS A 490 -29.68 1.94 5.59
CA HIS A 490 -29.27 2.48 6.89
C HIS A 490 -29.90 1.60 7.97
N THR A 491 -29.22 0.51 8.31
CA THR A 491 -29.48 -0.21 9.56
C THR A 491 -28.13 -0.61 10.13
N GLU A 492 -27.74 0.21 11.11
CA GLU A 492 -26.94 -0.16 12.29
C GLU A 492 -25.70 -1.02 12.05
N ILE A 493 -24.58 -0.35 11.83
CA ILE A 493 -23.31 -0.78 12.43
C ILE A 493 -22.93 0.33 13.42
N ARG A 494 -23.47 0.21 14.63
CA ARG A 494 -22.90 0.81 15.83
C ARG A 494 -21.69 -0.03 16.23
N GLU A 495 -20.60 0.66 16.55
CA GLU A 495 -19.53 0.29 17.48
C GLU A 495 -18.90 -1.11 17.31
N LEU A 496 -17.68 -1.13 16.78
CA LEU A 496 -16.49 -1.71 17.41
C LEU A 496 -15.23 -1.05 16.84
#